data_AF-A0A9X0B5N6-F1
#
_entry.id   AF-A0A9X0B5N6-F1
#
_cell.length_a   1.000
_cell.length_b   1.000
_cell.length_c   1.000
_cell.angle_alpha   90.00
_cell.angle_beta   90.00
_cell.angle_gamma   90.00
#
_symmetry.space_group_name_H-M   'P 1'
#
loop_
_entity.id
_entity.type
_entity.pdbx_description
1 polymer ?
#
loop_
_entity_poly.entity_id
_entity_poly.type
_entity_poly.pdbx_seq_one_letter_code
_entity_poly.pdbx_strand_id
1 'polypeptide(L)'
;MSEQKRPHIEQKRATGRAKRLRTVPADPERLFPEPYKRYPPSVPPITDPKNVPAGWNAEDDDIDERDVEKWIQRCHDRIQDGIMPQWWEKKLEVYQEIKKTIDSVKDSEKSGLSLEAVMRVKNLELIEEYLEAEGDPFSQLVNITALIKGYRDGTLTWEDGRVSYWSNGKCMHGPVAFDMTFDDAKKYNQLCKGKSFWVEGNSRQLADSTFKLNGPGAVPMLAYNTPAWKSKGRPKRMLLHHHEIDFYFRVPGVGSQISNVDYGHQATHRKFMDDTGSSMPIVFQDDVERIISYAGGSKPPFLCYVHSTNADRGTSVNPTCLIEYNIRSTLPNHDWMRPPNHWVSVQSIMKPHYFNPVVDYRLSGMWMRRILYTATAPDNLGLIYLAESFAALRDSLPQADVRNAVPQPAYGPSDPETVNTAPTIYVRRLMNVPP
;
A
#
# COMPACT_ATOMS: atom_id res chain seq x y z
N MET A 1 55.44 60.48 -13.33
CA MET A 1 54.60 60.46 -12.11
C MET A 1 54.21 59.02 -11.87
N SER A 2 54.59 58.49 -10.72
CA SER A 2 54.41 57.12 -10.29
C SER A 2 52.95 56.83 -9.91
N GLU A 3 52.34 55.81 -10.48
CA GLU A 3 51.18 55.15 -9.89
C GLU A 3 51.55 53.71 -9.51
N GLN A 4 51.49 53.48 -8.20
CA GLN A 4 51.81 52.24 -7.52
C GLN A 4 50.80 51.15 -7.89
N LYS A 5 51.30 50.03 -8.43
CA LYS A 5 50.57 48.77 -8.48
C LYS A 5 50.32 48.27 -7.05
N ARG A 6 49.05 48.22 -6.63
CA ARG A 6 48.66 47.49 -5.41
C ARG A 6 48.77 45.97 -5.65
N PRO A 7 49.35 45.21 -4.72
CA PRO A 7 49.44 43.76 -4.85
C PRO A 7 48.07 43.10 -4.60
N HIS A 8 47.75 42.14 -5.45
CA HIS A 8 46.59 41.27 -5.34
C HIS A 8 46.74 40.39 -4.09
N ILE A 9 45.96 40.67 -3.04
CA ILE A 9 45.86 39.79 -1.87
C ILE A 9 44.93 38.65 -2.27
N GLU A 10 45.53 37.50 -2.56
CA GLU A 10 44.84 36.22 -2.73
C GLU A 10 44.38 35.74 -1.34
N GLN A 11 43.08 35.93 -1.02
CA GLN A 11 42.50 35.32 0.17
C GLN A 11 42.43 33.80 -0.04
N LYS A 12 43.45 33.10 0.46
CA LYS A 12 43.40 31.65 0.70
C LYS A 12 42.26 31.34 1.69
N ARG A 13 41.07 31.07 1.17
CA ARG A 13 40.00 30.43 1.97
C ARG A 13 40.39 28.97 2.17
N ALA A 14 40.65 28.63 3.43
CA ALA A 14 40.92 27.29 3.92
C ALA A 14 39.83 26.31 3.44
N THR A 15 40.18 25.45 2.49
CA THR A 15 39.41 24.27 2.09
C THR A 15 39.60 23.19 3.16
N GLY A 16 38.94 23.40 4.30
CA GLY A 16 39.03 22.52 5.47
C GLY A 16 37.68 22.33 6.14
N ARG A 17 36.65 21.96 5.38
CA ARG A 17 35.41 21.45 5.97
C ARG A 17 35.20 20.03 5.46
N ALA A 18 35.75 19.09 6.20
CA ALA A 18 35.45 17.67 6.06
C ALA A 18 33.93 17.51 5.93
N LYS A 19 33.48 17.04 4.77
CA LYS A 19 32.14 16.51 4.58
C LYS A 19 32.01 15.31 5.52
N ARG A 20 31.57 15.55 6.75
CA ARG A 20 30.81 14.53 7.47
C ARG A 20 29.47 14.43 6.74
N LEU A 21 29.48 13.68 5.64
CA LEU A 21 28.31 12.94 5.19
C LEU A 21 27.91 12.11 6.41
N ARG A 22 26.99 12.63 7.23
CA ARG A 22 26.11 11.76 7.99
C ARG A 22 25.21 11.12 6.94
N THR A 23 25.74 10.10 6.26
CA THR A 23 24.92 8.94 5.94
C THR A 23 24.27 8.56 7.27
N VAL A 24 23.00 8.90 7.43
CA VAL A 24 22.18 8.15 8.37
C VAL A 24 22.27 6.73 7.82
N PRO A 25 22.97 5.80 8.50
CA PRO A 25 22.92 4.42 8.08
C PRO A 25 21.43 4.09 8.06
N ALA A 26 20.93 3.53 6.96
CA ALA A 26 19.72 2.75 7.07
C ALA A 26 20.05 1.71 8.14
N ASP A 27 19.45 1.84 9.32
CA ASP A 27 19.68 0.91 10.42
C ASP A 27 19.21 -0.45 9.91
N PRO A 28 20.11 -1.40 9.60
CA PRO A 28 19.73 -2.69 9.03
C PRO A 28 19.03 -3.55 10.08
N GLU A 29 19.22 -3.20 11.35
CA GLU A 29 18.47 -3.73 12.46
C GLU A 29 17.33 -2.75 12.71
N ARG A 30 16.14 -3.07 12.20
CA ARG A 30 14.95 -2.74 12.97
C ARG A 30 15.19 -3.42 14.32
N LEU A 31 15.77 -2.71 15.28
CA LEU A 31 15.95 -3.18 16.65
C LEU A 31 14.54 -3.56 17.09
N PHE A 32 14.22 -4.85 16.97
CA PHE A 32 13.10 -5.38 17.70
C PHE A 32 13.34 -4.93 19.14
N PRO A 33 12.32 -4.39 19.83
CA PRO A 33 12.47 -4.06 21.25
C PRO A 33 13.12 -5.23 21.97
N GLU A 34 13.88 -4.94 23.03
CA GLU A 34 14.72 -5.96 23.68
C GLU A 34 13.98 -7.29 23.84
N PRO A 35 14.63 -8.43 23.52
CA PRO A 35 13.99 -9.73 23.56
C PRO A 35 13.27 -9.95 24.89
N TYR A 36 12.10 -10.56 24.82
CA TYR A 36 11.30 -10.86 26.01
C TYR A 36 12.14 -11.47 27.13
N LYS A 37 12.05 -10.85 28.31
CA LYS A 37 12.68 -11.30 29.54
C LYS A 37 11.66 -12.05 30.39
N ARG A 38 11.94 -13.32 30.68
CA ARG A 38 11.20 -14.11 31.67
C ARG A 38 11.28 -13.46 33.04
N TYR A 39 10.13 -13.36 33.73
CA TYR A 39 10.07 -12.97 35.13
C TYR A 39 10.05 -14.22 36.01
N PRO A 40 10.62 -14.18 37.22
CA PRO A 40 10.45 -15.26 38.17
C PRO A 40 8.97 -15.45 38.50
N PRO A 41 8.47 -16.68 38.66
CA PRO A 41 7.08 -16.94 39.00
C PRO A 41 6.64 -16.18 40.27
N SER A 42 5.56 -15.40 40.17
CA SER A 42 5.00 -14.70 41.33
C SER A 42 3.99 -15.56 42.09
N VAL A 43 4.18 -15.68 43.40
CA VAL A 43 3.24 -16.33 44.32
C VAL A 43 2.94 -15.38 45.49
N PRO A 44 1.72 -14.85 45.64
CA PRO A 44 0.56 -15.06 44.76
C PRO A 44 0.74 -14.39 43.38
N PRO A 45 -0.04 -14.78 42.36
CA PRO A 45 -0.01 -14.12 41.06
C PRO A 45 -0.39 -12.63 41.17
N ILE A 46 0.31 -11.80 40.40
CA ILE A 46 0.05 -10.36 40.31
C ILE A 46 -1.12 -10.15 39.35
N THR A 47 -2.30 -9.84 39.88
CA THR A 47 -3.52 -9.65 39.06
C THR A 47 -3.94 -8.19 38.93
N ASP A 48 -3.39 -7.29 39.74
CA ASP A 48 -3.62 -5.84 39.67
C ASP A 48 -2.54 -5.18 38.79
N PRO A 49 -2.92 -4.48 37.70
CA PRO A 49 -1.99 -3.74 36.85
C PRO A 49 -1.06 -2.77 37.60
N LYS A 50 -1.46 -2.27 38.77
CA LYS A 50 -0.62 -1.35 39.57
C LYS A 50 0.59 -2.02 40.21
N ASN A 51 0.58 -3.34 40.31
CA ASN A 51 1.61 -4.13 40.97
C ASN A 51 2.55 -4.83 39.98
N VAL A 52 2.42 -4.57 38.67
CA VAL A 52 3.30 -5.17 37.67
C VAL A 52 4.74 -4.67 37.88
N PRO A 53 5.77 -5.54 37.68
CA PRO A 53 7.16 -5.13 37.83
C PRO A 53 7.54 -4.00 36.89
N ALA A 54 8.45 -3.13 37.34
CA ALA A 54 8.99 -2.09 36.49
C ALA A 54 9.65 -2.69 35.23
N GLY A 55 9.34 -2.10 34.07
CA GLY A 55 9.83 -2.56 32.76
C GLY A 55 9.06 -3.74 32.16
N TRP A 56 8.00 -4.23 32.81
CA TRP A 56 7.15 -5.26 32.22
C TRP A 56 6.35 -4.70 31.04
N ASN A 57 6.49 -5.32 29.86
CA ASN A 57 5.73 -4.97 28.64
C ASN A 57 4.55 -5.93 28.46
N ALA A 58 3.34 -5.42 28.23
CA ALA A 58 2.15 -6.23 27.92
C ALA A 58 2.04 -6.60 26.43
N GLU A 59 2.71 -5.84 25.56
CA GLU A 59 2.47 -5.89 24.13
C GLU A 59 3.26 -7.00 23.43
N ASP A 60 4.42 -7.40 23.98
CA ASP A 60 5.25 -8.49 23.42
C ASP A 60 5.62 -8.27 21.94
N ASP A 61 6.06 -7.06 21.65
CA ASP A 61 6.38 -6.53 20.30
C ASP A 61 7.58 -7.22 19.61
N ASP A 62 8.18 -8.22 20.24
CA ASP A 62 9.31 -9.00 19.73
C ASP A 62 8.87 -10.24 18.94
N ILE A 63 7.58 -10.58 18.93
CA ILE A 63 7.02 -11.69 18.15
C ILE A 63 6.27 -11.15 16.92
N ASP A 64 6.51 -11.75 15.75
CA ASP A 64 5.69 -11.50 14.54
C ASP A 64 4.23 -11.89 14.83
N GLU A 65 3.28 -10.98 14.61
CA GLU A 65 1.84 -11.19 14.81
C GLU A 65 1.28 -12.44 14.08
N ARG A 66 1.98 -12.91 13.04
CA ARG A 66 1.62 -14.09 12.24
C ARG A 66 2.16 -15.40 12.81
N ASP A 67 3.11 -15.35 13.74
CA ASP A 67 3.71 -16.54 14.36
C ASP A 67 2.86 -17.00 15.55
N VAL A 68 1.69 -17.59 15.22
CA VAL A 68 0.68 -18.01 16.20
C VAL A 68 1.24 -19.00 17.23
N GLU A 69 2.19 -19.86 16.83
CA GLU A 69 2.83 -20.82 17.75
C GLU A 69 3.69 -20.11 18.79
N LYS A 70 4.50 -19.12 18.39
CA LYS A 70 5.26 -18.31 19.34
C LYS A 70 4.35 -17.52 20.27
N TRP A 71 3.22 -17.02 19.76
CA TRP A 71 2.23 -16.35 20.60
C TRP A 71 1.59 -17.27 21.64
N ILE A 72 1.25 -18.51 21.26
CA ILE A 72 0.74 -19.53 22.20
C ILE A 72 1.80 -19.83 23.27
N GLN A 73 3.05 -20.05 22.86
CA GLN A 73 4.14 -20.28 23.81
C GLN A 73 4.36 -19.07 24.73
N ARG A 74 4.32 -17.85 24.20
CA ARG A 74 4.45 -16.62 25.00
C ARG A 74 3.34 -16.51 26.03
N CYS A 75 2.10 -16.84 25.68
CA CYS A 75 1.01 -16.85 26.64
C CYS A 75 1.27 -17.86 27.77
N HIS A 76 1.73 -19.08 27.45
CA HIS A 76 2.10 -20.05 28.49
C HIS A 76 3.21 -19.55 29.40
N ASP A 77 4.26 -18.95 28.84
CA ASP A 77 5.36 -18.37 29.60
C ASP A 77 4.89 -17.25 30.54
N ARG A 78 4.03 -16.34 30.04
CA ARG A 78 3.47 -15.22 30.81
C ARG A 78 2.53 -15.67 31.93
N ILE A 79 1.73 -16.71 31.68
CA ILE A 79 0.88 -17.34 32.70
C ILE A 79 1.78 -17.93 33.81
N GLN A 80 2.87 -18.61 33.44
CA GLN A 80 3.81 -19.19 34.40
C GLN A 80 4.57 -18.15 35.21
N ASP A 81 4.94 -17.02 34.60
CA ASP A 81 5.56 -15.87 35.29
C ASP A 81 4.60 -15.31 36.38
N GLY A 82 3.29 -15.58 36.29
CA GLY A 82 2.30 -15.22 37.30
C GLY A 82 2.00 -13.71 37.31
N ILE A 83 2.28 -12.99 36.23
CA ILE A 83 2.01 -11.55 36.09
C ILE A 83 0.86 -11.37 35.09
N MET A 84 -0.27 -10.85 35.58
CA MET A 84 -1.53 -10.68 34.85
C MET A 84 -2.02 -11.97 34.16
N PRO A 85 -1.98 -13.16 34.81
CA PRO A 85 -2.29 -14.44 34.17
C PRO A 85 -3.66 -14.46 33.48
N GLN A 86 -4.67 -13.78 34.06
CA GLN A 86 -6.01 -13.70 33.50
C GLN A 86 -6.09 -13.03 32.12
N TRP A 87 -5.16 -12.12 31.79
CA TRP A 87 -5.08 -11.51 30.46
C TRP A 87 -4.49 -12.49 29.44
N TRP A 88 -3.44 -13.20 29.86
CA TRP A 88 -2.75 -14.16 29.02
C TRP A 88 -3.53 -15.44 28.79
N GLU A 89 -4.34 -15.88 29.75
CA GLU A 89 -5.33 -16.95 29.57
C GLU A 89 -6.35 -16.58 28.48
N LYS A 90 -6.88 -15.35 28.50
CA LYS A 90 -7.80 -14.89 27.47
C LYS A 90 -7.14 -14.78 26.09
N LYS A 91 -5.91 -14.26 26.05
CA LYS A 91 -5.12 -14.16 24.81
C LYS A 91 -4.77 -15.55 24.26
N LEU A 92 -4.46 -16.52 25.14
CA LEU A 92 -4.23 -17.92 24.79
C LEU A 92 -5.47 -18.56 24.15
N GLU A 93 -6.67 -18.38 24.71
CA GLU A 93 -7.91 -18.88 24.12
C GLU A 93 -8.08 -18.39 22.67
N VAL A 94 -7.82 -17.10 22.43
CA VAL A 94 -7.92 -16.49 21.09
C VAL A 94 -6.91 -17.12 20.13
N TYR A 95 -5.64 -17.24 20.51
CA TYR A 95 -4.63 -17.82 19.63
C TYR A 95 -4.82 -19.31 19.39
N GLN A 96 -5.32 -20.05 20.38
CA GLN A 96 -5.69 -21.46 20.18
C GLN A 96 -6.82 -21.59 19.16
N GLU A 97 -7.80 -20.69 19.15
CA GLU A 97 -8.88 -20.70 18.15
C GLU A 97 -8.38 -20.31 16.76
N ILE A 98 -7.48 -19.32 16.67
CA ILE A 98 -6.79 -18.97 15.43
C ILE A 98 -6.00 -20.18 14.91
N LYS A 99 -5.25 -20.86 15.79
CA LYS A 99 -4.49 -22.07 15.43
C LYS A 99 -5.39 -23.17 14.90
N LYS A 100 -6.50 -23.48 15.58
CA LYS A 100 -7.49 -24.46 15.08
C LYS A 100 -8.03 -24.09 13.71
N THR A 101 -8.28 -22.81 13.46
CA THR A 101 -8.74 -22.33 12.15
C THR A 101 -7.67 -22.56 11.08
N ILE A 102 -6.41 -22.22 11.38
CA ILE A 102 -5.26 -22.44 10.49
C ILE A 102 -5.07 -23.94 10.21
N ASP A 103 -5.08 -24.77 11.25
CA ASP A 103 -4.91 -26.21 11.15
C ASP A 103 -6.05 -26.85 10.35
N SER A 104 -7.32 -26.45 10.60
CA SER A 104 -8.48 -26.88 9.80
C SER A 104 -8.35 -26.54 8.32
N VAL A 105 -7.86 -25.33 8.00
CA VAL A 105 -7.61 -24.93 6.61
C VAL A 105 -6.49 -25.76 6.00
N LYS A 106 -5.39 -26.01 6.72
CA LYS A 106 -4.30 -26.88 6.26
C LYS A 106 -4.77 -28.31 6.00
N ASP A 107 -5.56 -28.86 6.92
CA ASP A 107 -6.08 -30.23 6.87
C ASP A 107 -7.13 -30.42 5.75
N SER A 108 -7.67 -29.33 5.20
CA SER A 108 -8.55 -29.36 4.04
C SER A 108 -7.84 -29.69 2.72
N GLU A 109 -6.50 -29.68 2.70
CA GLU A 109 -5.67 -30.02 1.54
C GLU A 109 -4.73 -31.20 1.85
N LYS A 110 -4.07 -31.74 0.82
CA LYS A 110 -3.10 -32.83 0.99
C LYS A 110 -1.91 -32.41 1.86
N SER A 111 -1.38 -33.34 2.63
CA SER A 111 -0.18 -33.10 3.45
C SER A 111 1.02 -32.68 2.58
N GLY A 112 1.81 -31.72 3.07
CA GLY A 112 3.04 -31.25 2.42
C GLY A 112 2.94 -29.88 1.74
N LEU A 113 1.75 -29.30 1.60
CA LEU A 113 1.61 -27.91 1.13
C LEU A 113 1.93 -26.90 2.24
N SER A 114 2.56 -25.79 1.86
CA SER A 114 2.75 -24.66 2.80
C SER A 114 1.41 -23.98 3.09
N LEU A 115 1.31 -23.29 4.23
CA LEU A 115 0.09 -22.56 4.59
C LEU A 115 -0.27 -21.53 3.52
N GLU A 116 0.72 -20.85 2.95
CA GLU A 116 0.56 -19.86 1.91
C GLU A 116 -0.01 -20.46 0.63
N ALA A 117 0.48 -21.65 0.22
CA ALA A 117 -0.06 -22.36 -0.93
C ALA A 117 -1.51 -22.80 -0.69
N VAL A 118 -1.82 -23.33 0.51
CA VAL A 118 -3.20 -23.70 0.87
C VAL A 118 -4.13 -22.48 0.85
N MET A 119 -3.75 -21.40 1.53
CA MET A 119 -4.53 -20.15 1.53
C MET A 119 -4.70 -19.60 0.12
N ARG A 120 -3.67 -19.74 -0.73
CA ARG A 120 -3.78 -19.34 -2.13
C ARG A 120 -4.78 -20.20 -2.90
N VAL A 121 -4.76 -21.53 -2.72
CA VAL A 121 -5.75 -22.44 -3.31
C VAL A 121 -7.16 -22.03 -2.89
N LYS A 122 -7.39 -21.73 -1.60
CA LYS A 122 -8.72 -21.26 -1.13
C LYS A 122 -9.15 -19.94 -1.77
N ASN A 123 -8.22 -19.00 -1.94
CA ASN A 123 -8.50 -17.77 -2.67
C ASN A 123 -8.81 -18.02 -4.15
N LEU A 124 -8.15 -18.99 -4.79
CA LEU A 124 -8.42 -19.36 -6.18
C LEU A 124 -9.78 -20.04 -6.33
N GLU A 125 -10.18 -20.91 -5.40
CA GLU A 125 -11.51 -21.53 -5.34
C GLU A 125 -12.61 -20.46 -5.23
N LEU A 126 -12.44 -19.46 -4.35
CA LEU A 126 -13.38 -18.32 -4.25
C LEU A 126 -13.48 -17.50 -5.55
N ILE A 127 -12.37 -17.35 -6.28
CA ILE A 127 -12.36 -16.67 -7.58
C ILE A 127 -13.05 -17.55 -8.64
N GLU A 128 -12.82 -18.86 -8.63
CA GLU A 128 -13.47 -19.84 -9.50
C GLU A 128 -14.99 -19.77 -9.33
N GLU A 129 -15.48 -19.92 -8.09
CA GLU A 129 -16.90 -19.82 -7.75
C GLU A 129 -17.53 -18.49 -8.23
N TYR A 130 -16.82 -17.37 -8.01
CA TYR A 130 -17.27 -16.06 -8.47
C TYR A 130 -17.41 -15.99 -10.01
N LEU A 131 -16.44 -16.50 -10.75
CA LEU A 131 -16.46 -16.48 -12.21
C LEU A 131 -17.46 -17.48 -12.82
N GLU A 132 -17.73 -18.58 -12.14
CA GLU A 132 -18.81 -19.49 -12.52
C GLU A 132 -20.19 -18.83 -12.35
N ALA A 133 -20.37 -18.04 -11.28
CA ALA A 133 -21.63 -17.36 -10.98
C ALA A 133 -21.87 -16.10 -11.84
N GLU A 134 -20.87 -15.22 -11.96
CA GLU A 134 -20.98 -13.92 -12.63
C GLU A 134 -20.53 -13.95 -14.09
N GLY A 135 -19.95 -15.06 -14.53
CA GLY A 135 -19.37 -15.24 -15.86
C GLY A 135 -17.86 -14.94 -15.92
N ASP A 136 -17.24 -15.41 -17.00
CA ASP A 136 -15.80 -15.35 -17.19
C ASP A 136 -15.39 -14.48 -18.40
N PRO A 137 -15.53 -13.14 -18.30
CA PRO A 137 -15.31 -12.23 -19.43
C PRO A 137 -13.85 -12.20 -19.92
N PHE A 138 -12.91 -12.69 -19.11
CA PHE A 138 -11.48 -12.73 -19.46
C PHE A 138 -10.96 -14.15 -19.72
N SER A 139 -11.83 -15.17 -19.72
CA SER A 139 -11.47 -16.58 -19.95
C SER A 139 -10.39 -17.09 -18.97
N GLN A 140 -10.58 -16.84 -17.68
CA GLN A 140 -9.65 -17.13 -16.60
C GLN A 140 -9.93 -18.45 -15.88
N LEU A 141 -11.12 -19.03 -15.98
CA LEU A 141 -11.44 -20.32 -15.34
C LEU A 141 -10.40 -21.39 -15.71
N VAL A 142 -10.01 -21.46 -16.98
CA VAL A 142 -8.98 -22.40 -17.45
C VAL A 142 -7.60 -22.18 -16.81
N ASN A 143 -7.24 -20.93 -16.49
CA ASN A 143 -6.00 -20.63 -15.77
C ASN A 143 -6.13 -20.99 -14.30
N ILE A 144 -7.26 -20.63 -13.66
CA ILE A 144 -7.51 -20.89 -12.24
C ILE A 144 -7.49 -22.39 -11.94
N THR A 145 -8.20 -23.20 -12.73
CA THR A 145 -8.19 -24.66 -12.58
C THR A 145 -6.76 -25.22 -12.72
N ALA A 146 -5.98 -24.71 -13.68
CA ALA A 146 -4.59 -25.12 -13.86
C ALA A 146 -3.67 -24.71 -12.70
N LEU A 147 -3.90 -23.54 -12.11
CA LEU A 147 -3.16 -23.04 -10.94
C LEU A 147 -3.48 -23.83 -9.67
N ILE A 148 -4.77 -24.09 -9.41
CA ILE A 148 -5.23 -24.93 -8.29
C ILE A 148 -4.56 -26.30 -8.38
N LYS A 149 -4.62 -26.93 -9.56
CA LYS A 149 -3.92 -28.20 -9.82
C LYS A 149 -2.41 -28.05 -9.61
N GLY A 150 -1.82 -26.97 -10.11
CA GLY A 150 -0.39 -26.68 -10.01
C GLY A 150 0.11 -26.68 -8.57
N TYR A 151 -0.61 -26.00 -7.67
CA TYR A 151 -0.31 -25.98 -6.23
C TYR A 151 -0.54 -27.35 -5.60
N ARG A 152 -1.70 -27.98 -5.83
CA ARG A 152 -2.05 -29.29 -5.24
C ARG A 152 -1.10 -30.42 -5.62
N ASP A 153 -0.52 -30.34 -6.82
CA ASP A 153 0.46 -31.31 -7.31
C ASP A 153 1.90 -30.92 -6.96
N GLY A 154 2.13 -29.77 -6.31
CA GLY A 154 3.46 -29.27 -5.94
C GLY A 154 4.32 -28.79 -7.10
N THR A 155 3.75 -28.69 -8.31
CA THR A 155 4.44 -28.16 -9.51
C THR A 155 4.56 -26.64 -9.52
N LEU A 156 3.77 -25.98 -8.67
CA LEU A 156 3.79 -24.55 -8.44
C LEU A 156 3.97 -24.30 -6.95
N THR A 157 4.96 -23.49 -6.60
CA THR A 157 5.26 -23.08 -5.22
C THR A 157 4.93 -21.61 -5.03
N TRP A 158 4.43 -21.26 -3.84
CA TRP A 158 4.22 -19.86 -3.46
C TRP A 158 5.53 -19.28 -2.92
N GLU A 159 6.28 -18.58 -3.78
CA GLU A 159 7.57 -18.00 -3.44
C GLU A 159 7.54 -16.47 -3.49
N ASP A 160 7.98 -15.83 -2.41
CA ASP A 160 8.03 -14.37 -2.28
C ASP A 160 8.99 -13.74 -3.31
N GLY A 161 8.52 -12.70 -3.98
CA GLY A 161 9.25 -11.97 -5.01
C GLY A 161 9.29 -12.66 -6.38
N ARG A 162 8.61 -13.80 -6.55
CA ARG A 162 8.57 -14.55 -7.80
C ARG A 162 7.18 -14.55 -8.41
N VAL A 163 7.15 -14.53 -9.75
CA VAL A 163 5.93 -14.56 -10.55
C VAL A 163 6.04 -15.58 -11.68
N SER A 164 4.87 -16.06 -12.10
CA SER A 164 4.69 -16.89 -13.28
C SER A 164 3.56 -16.35 -14.14
N TYR A 165 3.69 -16.52 -15.45
CA TYR A 165 2.79 -15.99 -16.45
C TYR A 165 2.06 -17.15 -17.11
N TRP A 166 0.74 -17.08 -17.13
CA TRP A 166 -0.12 -18.18 -17.55
C TRP A 166 -1.05 -17.73 -18.67
N SER A 167 -1.34 -18.67 -19.57
CA SER A 167 -2.43 -18.50 -20.53
C SER A 167 -3.02 -19.80 -21.02
N ASN A 168 -4.35 -19.83 -21.18
CA ASN A 168 -5.10 -21.01 -21.60
C ASN A 168 -4.73 -22.27 -20.79
N GLY A 169 -4.57 -22.11 -19.47
CA GLY A 169 -4.24 -23.20 -18.54
C GLY A 169 -2.79 -23.68 -18.59
N LYS A 170 -1.89 -22.94 -19.23
CA LYS A 170 -0.47 -23.30 -19.34
C LYS A 170 0.44 -22.20 -18.80
N CYS A 171 1.45 -22.58 -18.03
CA CYS A 171 2.55 -21.69 -17.67
C CYS A 171 3.35 -21.37 -18.94
N MET A 172 3.37 -20.10 -19.33
CA MET A 172 4.14 -19.60 -20.46
C MET A 172 5.58 -19.28 -20.06
N HIS A 173 5.77 -18.80 -18.82
CA HIS A 173 7.05 -18.40 -18.28
C HIS A 173 7.01 -18.32 -16.75
N GLY A 174 8.11 -18.62 -16.08
CA GLY A 174 8.23 -18.59 -14.63
C GLY A 174 8.25 -19.97 -13.96
N PRO A 175 8.47 -20.03 -12.63
CA PRO A 175 8.64 -18.90 -11.73
C PRO A 175 9.95 -18.13 -11.97
N VAL A 176 9.88 -16.81 -12.06
CA VAL A 176 11.04 -15.90 -12.20
C VAL A 176 10.92 -14.75 -11.22
N ALA A 177 12.04 -14.09 -10.91
CA ALA A 177 12.01 -12.87 -10.11
C ALA A 177 11.13 -11.81 -10.82
N PHE A 178 10.30 -11.10 -10.05
CA PHE A 178 9.44 -10.09 -10.64
C PHE A 178 10.22 -8.88 -11.16
N ASP A 179 9.95 -8.53 -12.43
CA ASP A 179 10.44 -7.32 -13.08
C ASP A 179 9.56 -6.09 -12.78
N MET A 180 10.09 -5.19 -11.94
CA MET A 180 9.43 -3.96 -11.49
C MET A 180 9.02 -2.99 -12.61
N THR A 181 9.58 -3.10 -13.83
CA THR A 181 9.16 -2.26 -14.97
C THR A 181 7.88 -2.75 -15.63
N PHE A 182 7.41 -3.95 -15.25
CA PHE A 182 6.31 -4.68 -15.85
C PHE A 182 6.55 -5.05 -17.33
N ASP A 183 7.80 -5.07 -17.80
CA ASP A 183 8.09 -5.36 -19.22
C ASP A 183 7.70 -6.80 -19.57
N ASP A 184 7.97 -7.76 -18.69
CA ASP A 184 7.53 -9.14 -18.89
C ASP A 184 5.99 -9.26 -18.92
N ALA A 185 5.29 -8.61 -17.99
CA ALA A 185 3.83 -8.62 -17.97
C ALA A 185 3.23 -8.03 -19.27
N LYS A 186 3.77 -6.90 -19.74
CA LYS A 186 3.36 -6.27 -21.01
C LYS A 186 3.65 -7.19 -22.20
N LYS A 187 4.85 -7.75 -22.27
CA LYS A 187 5.29 -8.68 -23.32
C LYS A 187 4.39 -9.91 -23.41
N TYR A 188 4.17 -10.61 -22.30
CA TYR A 188 3.37 -11.83 -22.30
C TYR A 188 1.88 -11.56 -22.52
N ASN A 189 1.35 -10.45 -22.01
CA ASN A 189 -0.03 -10.04 -22.30
C ASN A 189 -0.25 -9.78 -23.81
N GLN A 190 0.72 -9.12 -24.47
CA GLN A 190 0.69 -8.90 -25.92
C GLN A 190 0.75 -10.21 -26.71
N LEU A 191 1.60 -11.16 -26.31
CA LEU A 191 1.67 -12.50 -26.93
C LEU A 191 0.33 -13.24 -26.85
N CYS A 192 -0.41 -13.06 -25.75
CA CYS A 192 -1.75 -13.59 -25.56
C CYS A 192 -2.87 -12.78 -26.25
N LYS A 193 -2.54 -11.64 -26.87
CA LYS A 193 -3.52 -10.67 -27.40
C LYS A 193 -4.57 -10.27 -26.35
N GLY A 194 -4.16 -10.20 -25.09
CA GLY A 194 -5.03 -9.91 -23.94
C GLY A 194 -6.07 -10.98 -23.62
N LYS A 195 -6.00 -12.19 -24.21
CA LYS A 195 -6.93 -13.29 -23.94
C LYS A 195 -6.37 -14.24 -22.90
N SER A 196 -7.19 -14.60 -21.89
CA SER A 196 -6.85 -15.64 -20.92
C SER A 196 -5.43 -15.47 -20.36
N PHE A 197 -5.00 -14.24 -20.08
CA PHE A 197 -3.67 -13.99 -19.52
C PHE A 197 -3.77 -13.87 -18.01
N TRP A 198 -2.82 -14.45 -17.27
CA TRP A 198 -2.79 -14.39 -15.82
C TRP A 198 -1.36 -14.24 -15.30
N VAL A 199 -1.18 -13.40 -14.28
CA VAL A 199 0.05 -13.32 -13.51
C VAL A 199 -0.17 -13.88 -12.12
N GLU A 200 0.56 -14.95 -11.81
CA GLU A 200 0.50 -15.64 -10.53
C GLU A 200 1.78 -15.39 -9.74
N GLY A 201 1.65 -15.06 -8.46
CA GLY A 201 2.78 -14.97 -7.54
C GLY A 201 2.54 -13.97 -6.42
N ASN A 202 3.47 -13.98 -5.45
CA ASN A 202 3.54 -12.97 -4.41
C ASN A 202 4.72 -12.06 -4.69
N SER A 203 4.44 -10.79 -4.89
CA SER A 203 5.46 -9.81 -5.20
C SER A 203 5.84 -8.98 -3.97
N ARG A 204 5.99 -9.63 -2.80
CA ARG A 204 6.58 -9.00 -1.62
C ARG A 204 8.10 -9.22 -1.66
N GLN A 205 8.86 -8.23 -2.10
CA GLN A 205 10.32 -8.38 -2.13
C GLN A 205 10.95 -7.98 -0.78
N LEU A 206 11.89 -8.81 -0.33
CA LEU A 206 12.63 -8.81 0.95
C LEU A 206 13.30 -7.46 1.31
N ALA A 207 13.58 -7.26 2.60
CA ALA A 207 13.94 -6.00 3.28
C ALA A 207 15.23 -5.27 2.80
N ASP A 208 15.95 -5.82 1.84
CA ASP A 208 17.17 -5.24 1.28
C ASP A 208 16.85 -4.19 0.20
N SER A 209 16.91 -2.92 0.60
CA SER A 209 17.26 -1.71 -0.16
C SER A 209 16.54 -1.37 -1.50
N THR A 210 16.13 -0.09 -1.56
CA THR A 210 15.63 0.68 -2.72
C THR A 210 14.33 0.21 -3.41
N PHE A 211 13.22 0.80 -2.97
CA PHE A 211 11.97 1.02 -3.72
C PHE A 211 11.28 -0.21 -4.34
N LYS A 212 10.29 -0.76 -3.63
CA LYS A 212 9.60 -2.01 -4.00
C LYS A 212 8.08 -1.81 -4.06
N LEU A 213 7.49 -1.86 -5.25
CA LEU A 213 6.04 -2.06 -5.43
C LEU A 213 5.69 -3.54 -5.25
N ASN A 214 4.47 -3.82 -4.80
CA ASN A 214 3.81 -5.09 -5.09
C ASN A 214 3.80 -5.19 -6.62
N GLY A 215 4.61 -6.08 -7.16
CA GLY A 215 4.45 -6.58 -8.51
C GLY A 215 3.08 -7.22 -8.80
N PRO A 216 2.83 -7.52 -10.08
CA PRO A 216 1.64 -8.18 -10.56
C PRO A 216 1.52 -9.54 -9.91
N GLY A 217 0.35 -9.80 -9.35
CA GLY A 217 0.04 -11.03 -8.67
C GLY A 217 -1.23 -10.88 -7.84
N ALA A 218 -1.70 -11.97 -7.28
CA ALA A 218 -2.85 -11.93 -6.40
C ALA A 218 -2.38 -11.60 -4.98
N VAL A 219 -2.46 -10.31 -4.65
CA VAL A 219 -2.19 -9.81 -3.30
C VAL A 219 -3.52 -9.61 -2.59
N PRO A 220 -3.67 -10.09 -1.33
CA PRO A 220 -4.82 -9.72 -0.51
C PRO A 220 -4.93 -8.19 -0.45
N MET A 221 -6.05 -7.68 -0.95
CA MET A 221 -6.37 -6.27 -0.77
C MET A 221 -7.06 -6.12 0.58
N LEU A 222 -6.50 -5.27 1.43
CA LEU A 222 -7.27 -4.65 2.50
C LEU A 222 -7.88 -3.38 1.91
N ALA A 223 -9.16 -3.16 2.07
CA ALA A 223 -9.80 -1.90 1.70
C ALA A 223 -10.31 -1.24 2.98
N TYR A 224 -9.81 -0.04 3.30
CA TYR A 224 -10.44 0.74 4.36
C TYR A 224 -11.71 1.31 3.77
N ASN A 225 -12.84 0.74 4.18
CA ASN A 225 -14.11 1.36 3.93
C ASN A 225 -14.19 2.54 4.91
N THR A 226 -14.41 3.75 4.39
CA THR A 226 -14.87 4.84 5.25
C THR A 226 -16.00 4.26 6.09
N PRO A 227 -16.03 4.43 7.43
CA PRO A 227 -17.18 4.00 8.17
C PRO A 227 -18.38 4.70 7.51
N ALA A 228 -19.23 3.93 6.84
CA ALA A 228 -20.56 4.40 6.50
C ALA A 228 -21.20 4.55 7.86
N TRP A 229 -21.16 5.77 8.41
CA TRP A 229 -21.71 6.07 9.72
C TRP A 229 -23.16 5.64 9.68
N LYS A 230 -23.47 4.47 10.24
CA LYS A 230 -24.84 3.99 10.51
C LYS A 230 -25.49 4.83 11.63
N SER A 231 -24.97 6.02 11.94
CA SER A 231 -25.71 6.99 12.73
C SER A 231 -26.83 7.53 11.86
N LYS A 232 -28.08 7.38 12.33
CA LYS A 232 -29.27 7.99 11.70
C LYS A 232 -29.16 9.51 11.53
N GLY A 233 -28.19 10.16 12.19
CA GLY A 233 -27.76 11.52 11.87
C GLY A 233 -26.64 11.50 10.85
N ARG A 234 -26.87 12.09 9.67
CA ARG A 234 -25.77 12.51 8.79
C ARG A 234 -24.86 13.44 9.63
N PRO A 235 -23.54 13.20 9.71
CA PRO A 235 -22.66 14.22 10.28
C PRO A 235 -22.88 15.51 9.48
N LYS A 236 -23.20 16.62 10.17
CA LYS A 236 -23.44 17.93 9.52
C LYS A 236 -22.21 18.45 8.77
N ARG A 237 -21.05 17.82 8.95
CA ARG A 237 -19.83 18.00 8.17
C ARG A 237 -19.39 16.65 7.60
N MET A 238 -19.21 16.57 6.28
CA MET A 238 -18.30 15.57 5.72
C MET A 238 -16.95 15.75 6.43
N LEU A 239 -16.44 14.68 7.02
CA LEU A 239 -15.21 14.70 7.80
C LEU A 239 -14.08 15.30 6.95
N LEU A 240 -13.57 16.44 7.41
CA LEU A 240 -12.55 17.30 6.78
C LEU A 240 -11.15 16.65 6.77
N HIS A 241 -11.05 15.33 6.86
CA HIS A 241 -9.82 14.61 7.20
C HIS A 241 -9.43 13.53 6.17
N HIS A 242 -10.13 13.44 5.04
CA HIS A 242 -9.68 12.63 3.92
C HIS A 242 -8.84 13.50 3.00
N HIS A 243 -7.68 12.99 2.59
CA HIS A 243 -6.90 13.64 1.55
C HIS A 243 -7.38 13.13 0.19
N GLU A 244 -7.71 14.03 -0.72
CA GLU A 244 -7.94 13.68 -2.12
C GLU A 244 -6.69 14.04 -2.93
N ILE A 245 -6.33 13.21 -3.90
CA ILE A 245 -5.16 13.46 -4.73
C ILE A 245 -5.60 13.36 -6.18
N ASP A 246 -5.24 14.37 -6.96
CA ASP A 246 -5.55 14.38 -8.38
C ASP A 246 -4.51 13.56 -9.14
N PHE A 247 -4.89 12.34 -9.50
CA PHE A 247 -4.06 11.44 -10.28
C PHE A 247 -4.41 11.55 -11.75
N TYR A 248 -3.38 11.68 -12.56
CA TYR A 248 -3.43 11.51 -14.00
C TYR A 248 -3.09 10.07 -14.31
N PHE A 249 -3.87 9.41 -15.15
CA PHE A 249 -3.63 8.02 -15.49
C PHE A 249 -4.00 7.69 -16.93
N ARG A 250 -3.34 6.65 -17.48
CA ARG A 250 -3.43 6.24 -18.88
C ARG A 250 -3.12 4.76 -19.08
N VAL A 251 -3.40 4.28 -20.29
CA VAL A 251 -2.96 2.96 -20.74
C VAL A 251 -1.42 2.93 -20.82
N PRO A 252 -0.75 1.88 -20.29
CA PRO A 252 0.71 1.82 -20.30
C PRO A 252 1.32 1.94 -21.69
N GLY A 253 2.42 2.69 -21.80
CA GLY A 253 3.13 2.92 -23.07
C GLY A 253 2.44 3.86 -24.06
N VAL A 254 1.27 4.43 -23.73
CA VAL A 254 0.56 5.36 -24.61
C VAL A 254 1.00 6.80 -24.37
N GLY A 255 1.60 7.41 -25.40
CA GLY A 255 1.87 8.85 -25.47
C GLY A 255 3.34 9.22 -25.72
N SER A 256 3.55 10.42 -26.27
CA SER A 256 4.89 10.90 -26.64
C SER A 256 5.75 11.17 -25.39
N GLN A 257 6.92 10.53 -25.30
CA GLN A 257 7.95 10.89 -24.32
C GLN A 257 8.69 12.20 -24.66
N ILE A 258 8.40 12.81 -25.82
CA ILE A 258 9.29 13.78 -26.47
C ILE A 258 8.76 15.24 -26.40
N SER A 259 7.52 15.49 -25.98
CA SER A 259 6.97 16.85 -25.97
C SER A 259 6.27 17.23 -24.67
N ASN A 260 6.78 18.28 -24.01
CA ASN A 260 6.17 18.98 -22.85
C ASN A 260 4.84 19.70 -23.17
N VAL A 261 4.20 19.40 -24.31
CA VAL A 261 3.05 20.14 -24.83
C VAL A 261 1.80 19.28 -24.67
N ASP A 262 0.98 19.67 -23.70
CA ASP A 262 -0.43 19.32 -23.52
C ASP A 262 -0.83 17.83 -23.57
N TYR A 263 -0.50 17.10 -22.48
CA TYR A 263 -0.90 15.70 -22.25
C TYR A 263 -2.41 15.49 -22.04
N GLY A 264 -3.23 16.54 -22.10
CA GLY A 264 -4.67 16.49 -21.85
C GLY A 264 -5.46 15.54 -22.76
N HIS A 265 -4.86 15.08 -23.87
CA HIS A 265 -5.53 14.20 -24.83
C HIS A 265 -5.21 12.70 -24.66
N GLN A 266 -4.23 12.31 -23.83
CA GLN A 266 -3.74 10.92 -23.74
C GLN A 266 -3.85 10.32 -22.33
N ALA A 267 -4.21 11.13 -21.34
CA ALA A 267 -4.46 10.71 -19.98
C ALA A 267 -5.74 11.38 -19.47
N THR A 268 -6.45 10.72 -18.56
CA THR A 268 -7.53 11.36 -17.80
C THR A 268 -7.03 11.66 -16.39
N HIS A 269 -7.66 12.63 -15.72
CA HIS A 269 -7.43 12.86 -14.30
C HIS A 269 -8.68 12.60 -13.48
N ARG A 270 -8.49 12.15 -12.24
CA ARG A 270 -9.54 11.94 -11.24
C ARG A 270 -8.98 12.20 -9.86
N LYS A 271 -9.87 12.56 -8.95
CA LYS A 271 -9.60 12.56 -7.52
C LYS A 271 -9.62 11.13 -6.97
N PHE A 272 -8.56 10.78 -6.26
CA PHE A 272 -8.43 9.55 -5.49
C PHE A 272 -8.36 9.90 -4.02
N MET A 273 -9.17 9.23 -3.21
CA MET A 273 -9.05 9.28 -1.77
C MET A 273 -7.77 8.58 -1.35
N ASP A 274 -6.95 9.27 -0.57
CA ASP A 274 -5.76 8.71 0.03
C ASP A 274 -6.15 7.76 1.17
N ASP A 275 -5.94 6.47 0.95
CA ASP A 275 -6.28 5.44 1.89
C ASP A 275 -5.02 4.66 2.30
N THR A 276 -4.68 4.69 3.59
CA THR A 276 -3.57 3.89 4.16
C THR A 276 -3.89 2.40 4.24
N GLY A 277 -5.16 2.02 4.24
CA GLY A 277 -5.60 0.63 4.27
C GLY A 277 -5.61 -0.02 2.89
N SER A 278 -5.76 0.74 1.81
CA SER A 278 -5.82 0.20 0.44
C SER A 278 -4.47 -0.27 -0.10
N SER A 279 -4.36 -1.55 -0.44
CA SER A 279 -3.14 -2.11 -1.07
C SER A 279 -2.91 -1.63 -2.51
N MET A 280 -3.98 -1.41 -3.29
CA MET A 280 -3.95 -1.14 -4.73
C MET A 280 -4.87 0.04 -5.10
N PRO A 281 -4.55 0.82 -6.13
CA PRO A 281 -5.49 1.80 -6.65
C PRO A 281 -6.80 1.14 -7.07
N ILE A 282 -7.93 1.80 -6.81
CA ILE A 282 -9.23 1.39 -7.36
C ILE A 282 -9.65 2.39 -8.44
N VAL A 283 -9.93 1.86 -9.64
CA VAL A 283 -10.57 2.56 -10.75
C VAL A 283 -11.88 1.86 -11.12
N PHE A 284 -12.71 2.56 -11.88
CA PHE A 284 -14.03 2.07 -12.30
C PHE A 284 -14.07 1.82 -13.81
N GLN A 285 -15.07 1.09 -14.25
CA GLN A 285 -15.22 0.70 -15.66
C GLN A 285 -15.22 1.94 -16.59
N ASP A 286 -15.88 3.03 -16.19
CA ASP A 286 -15.93 4.28 -16.96
C ASP A 286 -14.58 5.01 -17.05
N ASP A 287 -13.71 4.83 -16.04
CA ASP A 287 -12.34 5.35 -16.09
C ASP A 287 -11.50 4.56 -17.11
N VAL A 288 -11.65 3.24 -17.12
CA VAL A 288 -10.93 2.34 -18.04
C VAL A 288 -11.37 2.56 -19.49
N GLU A 289 -12.67 2.66 -19.74
CA GLU A 289 -13.22 2.96 -21.07
C GLU A 289 -12.70 4.31 -21.60
N ARG A 290 -12.60 5.31 -20.73
CA ARG A 290 -12.08 6.62 -21.10
C ARG A 290 -10.61 6.58 -21.52
N ILE A 291 -9.75 5.92 -20.74
CA ILE A 291 -8.33 5.81 -21.12
C ILE A 291 -8.12 4.94 -22.36
N ILE A 292 -8.98 3.94 -22.61
CA ILE A 292 -8.97 3.15 -23.85
C ILE A 292 -9.31 4.04 -25.04
N SER A 293 -10.33 4.89 -24.91
CA SER A 293 -10.73 5.84 -25.95
C SER A 293 -9.57 6.79 -26.31
N TYR A 294 -8.90 7.36 -25.29
CA TYR A 294 -7.73 8.22 -25.49
C TYR A 294 -6.51 7.48 -26.06
N ALA A 295 -6.44 6.17 -25.84
CA ALA A 295 -5.40 5.30 -26.36
C ALA A 295 -5.70 4.71 -27.76
N GLY A 296 -6.70 5.23 -28.47
CA GLY A 296 -7.07 4.76 -29.81
C GLY A 296 -7.57 3.32 -29.82
N GLY A 297 -8.20 2.87 -28.73
CA GLY A 297 -8.70 1.51 -28.56
C GLY A 297 -7.71 0.52 -27.92
N SER A 298 -6.48 0.96 -27.62
CA SER A 298 -5.52 0.11 -26.90
C SER A 298 -6.00 -0.16 -25.48
N LYS A 299 -5.97 -1.43 -25.06
CA LYS A 299 -6.45 -1.84 -23.73
C LYS A 299 -5.31 -1.89 -22.72
N PRO A 300 -5.54 -1.50 -21.45
CA PRO A 300 -4.57 -1.77 -20.39
C PRO A 300 -4.38 -3.30 -20.26
N PRO A 301 -3.15 -3.79 -20.08
CA PRO A 301 -2.89 -5.20 -19.84
C PRO A 301 -3.68 -5.71 -18.62
N PHE A 302 -4.57 -6.68 -18.82
CA PHE A 302 -5.12 -7.48 -17.72
C PHE A 302 -3.98 -8.21 -17.00
N LEU A 303 -4.09 -8.40 -15.68
CA LEU A 303 -3.06 -9.07 -14.89
C LEU A 303 -3.60 -10.34 -14.22
N CYS A 304 -4.58 -10.22 -13.33
CA CYS A 304 -5.23 -11.36 -12.65
C CYS A 304 -6.51 -10.91 -11.95
N TYR A 305 -7.25 -11.85 -11.37
CA TYR A 305 -8.27 -11.56 -10.37
C TYR A 305 -7.68 -11.57 -8.97
N VAL A 306 -8.18 -10.66 -8.13
CA VAL A 306 -7.79 -10.57 -6.72
C VAL A 306 -9.00 -10.75 -5.81
N HIS A 307 -8.83 -11.56 -4.78
CA HIS A 307 -9.74 -11.65 -3.65
C HIS A 307 -9.37 -10.56 -2.64
N SER A 308 -10.34 -9.71 -2.32
CA SER A 308 -10.19 -8.53 -1.45
C SER A 308 -11.03 -8.71 -0.20
N THR A 309 -10.47 -8.35 0.96
CA THR A 309 -11.18 -8.31 2.24
C THR A 309 -11.34 -6.86 2.67
N ASN A 310 -12.58 -6.44 2.84
CA ASN A 310 -12.94 -5.10 3.30
C ASN A 310 -12.84 -5.02 4.83
N ALA A 311 -12.73 -3.80 5.36
CA ALA A 311 -12.68 -3.55 6.80
C ALA A 311 -13.89 -4.09 7.60
N ASP A 312 -15.06 -4.22 6.94
CA ASP A 312 -16.26 -4.82 7.52
C ASP A 312 -16.29 -6.35 7.45
N ARG A 313 -15.17 -6.97 7.05
CA ARG A 313 -15.01 -8.40 6.75
C ARG A 313 -15.78 -8.89 5.52
N GLY A 314 -16.42 -7.99 4.77
CA GLY A 314 -16.98 -8.33 3.46
C GLY A 314 -15.86 -8.70 2.49
N THR A 315 -16.14 -9.60 1.57
CA THR A 315 -15.19 -10.01 0.53
C THR A 315 -15.65 -9.56 -0.84
N SER A 316 -14.70 -9.34 -1.75
CA SER A 316 -15.02 -9.12 -3.16
C SER A 316 -13.93 -9.68 -4.07
N VAL A 317 -14.34 -10.15 -5.24
CA VAL A 317 -13.43 -10.59 -6.31
C VAL A 317 -13.47 -9.54 -7.40
N ASN A 318 -12.30 -9.04 -7.81
CA ASN A 318 -12.22 -8.00 -8.82
C ASN A 318 -11.08 -8.27 -9.80
N PRO A 319 -11.24 -7.95 -11.09
CA PRO A 319 -10.16 -8.00 -12.05
C PRO A 319 -9.14 -6.89 -11.76
N THR A 320 -7.90 -7.13 -12.14
CA THR A 320 -6.83 -6.13 -12.09
C THR A 320 -6.22 -5.90 -13.46
N CYS A 321 -5.77 -4.68 -13.69
CA CYS A 321 -5.08 -4.29 -14.90
C CYS A 321 -3.89 -3.37 -14.58
N LEU A 322 -2.98 -3.26 -15.54
CA LEU A 322 -1.84 -2.37 -15.45
C LEU A 322 -2.22 -0.97 -15.96
N ILE A 323 -2.04 0.04 -15.12
CA ILE A 323 -2.31 1.45 -15.43
C ILE A 323 -1.07 2.27 -15.12
N GLU A 324 -0.75 3.24 -15.98
CA GLU A 324 0.31 4.22 -15.72
C GLU A 324 -0.26 5.45 -15.01
N TYR A 325 0.35 5.84 -13.89
CA TYR A 325 -0.04 7.00 -13.08
C TYR A 325 1.02 8.09 -13.08
N ASN A 326 0.56 9.33 -12.94
CA ASN A 326 1.36 10.51 -12.66
C ASN A 326 0.54 11.50 -11.81
N ILE A 327 1.19 12.45 -11.17
CA ILE A 327 0.57 13.37 -10.21
C ILE A 327 0.90 14.80 -10.60
N ARG A 328 -0.11 15.67 -10.63
CA ARG A 328 0.09 17.12 -10.72
C ARG A 328 -0.15 17.76 -9.37
N SER A 329 0.62 18.80 -9.08
CA SER A 329 0.36 19.68 -7.96
C SER A 329 -0.96 20.41 -8.21
N THR A 330 -1.73 20.57 -7.14
CA THR A 330 -2.94 21.38 -7.11
C THR A 330 -2.64 22.85 -6.79
N LEU A 331 -1.37 23.24 -6.66
CA LEU A 331 -0.96 24.65 -6.55
C LEU A 331 -1.35 25.46 -7.80
N PRO A 332 -1.43 26.80 -7.72
CA PRO A 332 -1.87 27.67 -8.82
C PRO A 332 -1.16 27.46 -10.17
N ASN A 333 0.06 26.90 -10.16
CA ASN A 333 0.84 26.66 -11.37
C ASN A 333 0.53 25.31 -12.04
N HIS A 334 -0.21 24.41 -11.38
CA HIS A 334 -0.54 23.05 -11.86
C HIS A 334 0.67 22.23 -12.34
N ASP A 335 1.85 22.48 -11.76
CA ASP A 335 3.09 21.81 -12.15
C ASP A 335 3.04 20.32 -11.84
N TRP A 336 3.70 19.52 -12.68
CA TRP A 336 3.82 18.10 -12.41
C TRP A 336 4.72 17.82 -11.20
N MET A 337 4.26 16.94 -10.31
CA MET A 337 5.05 16.48 -9.16
C MET A 337 6.27 15.68 -9.61
N ARG A 338 6.09 14.85 -10.63
CA ARG A 338 7.15 14.13 -11.34
C ARG A 338 7.24 14.65 -12.76
N PRO A 339 8.39 14.56 -13.45
CA PRO A 339 8.48 14.95 -14.86
C PRO A 339 7.33 14.33 -15.70
N PRO A 340 6.77 15.06 -16.67
CA PRO A 340 5.65 14.56 -17.49
C PRO A 340 5.93 13.26 -18.26
N ASN A 341 7.22 12.94 -18.46
CA ASN A 341 7.71 11.71 -19.09
C ASN A 341 7.99 10.57 -18.09
N HIS A 342 7.77 10.78 -16.77
CA HIS A 342 8.03 9.79 -15.72
C HIS A 342 6.73 9.22 -15.14
N TRP A 343 6.05 8.41 -15.95
CA TRP A 343 4.85 7.66 -15.53
C TRP A 343 5.23 6.41 -14.75
N VAL A 344 4.38 6.00 -13.82
CA VAL A 344 4.59 4.84 -12.96
C VAL A 344 3.53 3.79 -13.25
N SER A 345 3.95 2.61 -13.71
CA SER A 345 3.07 1.46 -13.93
C SER A 345 2.66 0.85 -12.60
N VAL A 346 1.36 0.69 -12.38
CA VAL A 346 0.78 0.18 -11.13
C VAL A 346 -0.35 -0.81 -11.45
N GLN A 347 -0.33 -1.98 -10.80
CA GLN A 347 -1.46 -2.89 -10.80
C GLN A 347 -2.63 -2.24 -10.05
N SER A 348 -3.77 -2.13 -10.72
CA SER A 348 -4.96 -1.44 -10.22
C SER A 348 -6.16 -2.36 -10.28
N ILE A 349 -7.04 -2.25 -9.29
CA ILE A 349 -8.33 -2.93 -9.27
C ILE A 349 -9.29 -2.17 -10.17
N MET A 350 -9.97 -2.92 -11.04
CA MET A 350 -11.04 -2.39 -11.89
C MET A 350 -12.38 -2.87 -11.37
N LYS A 351 -13.21 -1.94 -10.87
CA LYS A 351 -14.60 -2.23 -10.51
C LYS A 351 -15.44 -2.39 -11.78
N PRO A 352 -16.26 -3.47 -11.91
CA PRO A 352 -17.00 -3.76 -13.13
C PRO A 352 -18.27 -2.91 -13.32
N HIS A 353 -18.40 -1.81 -12.59
CA HIS A 353 -19.50 -0.87 -12.67
C HIS A 353 -18.97 0.56 -12.85
N TYR A 354 -19.86 1.46 -13.24
CA TYR A 354 -19.53 2.87 -13.41
C TYR A 354 -19.46 3.55 -12.07
N PHE A 355 -18.53 4.49 -11.93
CA PHE A 355 -18.36 5.25 -10.71
C PHE A 355 -19.63 6.00 -10.30
N ASN A 356 -20.15 5.71 -9.10
CA ASN A 356 -21.23 6.42 -8.46
C ASN A 356 -20.69 7.30 -7.33
N PRO A 357 -20.62 8.63 -7.49
CA PRO A 357 -20.03 9.54 -6.49
C PRO A 357 -20.75 9.54 -5.13
N VAL A 358 -21.93 8.92 -5.01
CA VAL A 358 -22.68 8.81 -3.76
C VAL A 358 -22.16 7.68 -2.87
N VAL A 359 -21.68 6.60 -3.46
CA VAL A 359 -21.33 5.36 -2.73
C VAL A 359 -19.91 4.86 -3.00
N ASP A 360 -19.29 5.35 -4.08
CA ASP A 360 -18.00 4.87 -4.53
C ASP A 360 -16.87 5.84 -4.21
N TYR A 361 -15.71 5.27 -3.95
CA TYR A 361 -14.47 5.99 -3.77
C TYR A 361 -13.38 5.37 -4.65
N ARG A 362 -12.70 6.21 -5.43
CA ARG A 362 -11.42 5.86 -6.03
C ARG A 362 -10.39 5.89 -4.92
N LEU A 363 -9.71 4.77 -4.67
CA LEU A 363 -8.71 4.68 -3.60
C LEU A 363 -7.32 4.81 -4.19
N SER A 364 -6.44 5.58 -3.54
CA SER A 364 -5.09 5.85 -4.04
C SER A 364 -4.23 4.59 -4.09
N GLY A 365 -4.44 3.66 -3.16
CA GLY A 365 -3.53 2.54 -2.93
C GLY A 365 -2.19 3.00 -2.35
N MET A 366 -1.24 2.07 -2.21
CA MET A 366 0.06 2.39 -1.61
C MET A 366 1.12 2.91 -2.59
N TRP A 367 0.85 2.96 -3.90
CA TRP A 367 1.90 3.24 -4.89
C TRP A 367 2.58 4.59 -4.69
N MET A 368 1.83 5.66 -4.41
CA MET A 368 2.39 7.01 -4.23
C MET A 368 3.36 7.08 -3.05
N ARG A 369 3.03 6.45 -1.91
CA ARG A 369 3.87 6.40 -0.71
C ARG A 369 5.14 5.57 -0.92
N ARG A 370 5.14 4.71 -1.94
CA ARG A 370 6.33 3.95 -2.32
C ARG A 370 7.31 4.78 -3.11
N ILE A 371 6.85 5.76 -3.89
CA ILE A 371 7.71 6.53 -4.80
C ILE A 371 7.95 7.98 -4.35
N LEU A 372 7.18 8.46 -3.38
CA LEU A 372 7.25 9.82 -2.84
C LEU A 372 7.26 9.75 -1.31
N TYR A 373 7.98 10.69 -0.71
CA TYR A 373 7.84 11.00 0.70
C TYR A 373 6.51 11.70 0.92
N THR A 374 5.76 11.27 1.94
CA THR A 374 4.45 11.80 2.27
C THR A 374 4.42 12.28 3.71
N ALA A 375 3.81 13.44 3.98
CA ALA A 375 3.54 13.90 5.33
C ALA A 375 2.23 14.68 5.40
N THR A 376 1.66 14.73 6.59
CA THR A 376 0.59 15.64 6.97
C THR A 376 1.13 16.59 8.02
N ALA A 377 0.56 17.80 8.11
CA ALA A 377 0.93 18.78 9.13
C ALA A 377 -0.28 19.08 10.02
N PRO A 378 -0.08 19.33 11.33
CA PRO A 378 -1.14 19.71 12.25
C PRO A 378 -1.48 21.20 12.11
N ASP A 379 -1.68 21.66 10.88
CA ASP A 379 -1.95 23.06 10.48
C ASP A 379 -3.45 23.32 10.22
N ASN A 380 -4.29 22.30 10.41
CA ASN A 380 -5.72 22.27 10.08
C ASN A 380 -6.07 22.51 8.61
N LEU A 381 -5.09 22.52 7.70
CA LEU A 381 -5.35 22.68 6.27
C LEU A 381 -5.80 21.37 5.62
N GLY A 382 -5.64 20.23 6.31
CA GLY A 382 -6.03 18.92 5.78
C GLY A 382 -5.22 18.51 4.55
N LEU A 383 -3.98 19.01 4.45
CA LEU A 383 -3.11 18.78 3.30
C LEU A 383 -2.26 17.53 3.47
N ILE A 384 -2.11 16.81 2.36
CA ILE A 384 -1.03 15.85 2.19
C ILE A 384 0.10 16.49 1.40
N TYR A 385 1.28 16.51 1.99
CA TYR A 385 2.50 17.01 1.40
C TYR A 385 3.24 15.85 0.76
N LEU A 386 3.59 16.00 -0.52
CA LEU A 386 4.28 14.98 -1.32
C LEU A 386 5.61 15.55 -1.81
N ALA A 387 6.68 14.77 -1.76
CA ALA A 387 7.96 15.18 -2.35
C ALA A 387 8.81 13.98 -2.82
N GLU A 388 9.65 14.19 -3.83
CA GLU A 388 10.60 13.18 -4.34
C GLU A 388 11.80 12.97 -3.40
N SER A 389 12.04 13.88 -2.45
CA SER A 389 13.11 13.75 -1.45
C SER A 389 12.65 14.17 -0.07
N PHE A 390 13.23 13.55 0.96
CA PHE A 390 12.96 13.90 2.35
C PHE A 390 13.30 15.37 2.66
N ALA A 391 14.39 15.90 2.10
CA ALA A 391 14.77 17.30 2.26
C ALA A 391 13.71 18.24 1.69
N ALA A 392 13.25 17.99 0.46
CA ALA A 392 12.17 18.77 -0.15
C ALA A 392 10.87 18.66 0.64
N LEU A 393 10.54 17.48 1.18
CA LEU A 393 9.36 17.33 2.04
C LEU A 393 9.48 18.20 3.30
N ARG A 394 10.59 18.06 4.03
CA ARG A 394 10.85 18.81 5.26
C ARG A 394 10.80 20.31 5.04
N ASP A 395 11.39 20.80 3.94
CA ASP A 395 11.45 22.22 3.64
C ASP A 395 10.08 22.77 3.14
N SER A 396 9.21 21.89 2.62
CA SER A 396 7.84 22.22 2.21
C SER A 396 6.81 22.22 3.35
N LEU A 397 7.09 21.50 4.44
CA LEU A 397 6.17 21.41 5.58
C LEU A 397 6.03 22.78 6.27
N PRO A 398 4.80 23.20 6.62
CA PRO A 398 4.58 24.43 7.34
C PRO A 398 5.16 24.34 8.75
N GLN A 399 5.59 25.48 9.27
CA GLN A 399 5.86 25.63 10.70
C GLN A 399 4.53 25.67 11.45
N ALA A 400 3.92 24.49 11.62
CA ALA A 400 2.63 24.35 12.27
C ALA A 400 2.79 24.56 13.79
N ASP A 401 2.01 25.48 14.35
CA ASP A 401 1.86 25.59 15.79
C ASP A 401 0.89 24.50 16.25
N VAL A 402 1.44 23.43 16.84
CA VAL A 402 0.70 22.27 17.31
C VAL A 402 -0.39 22.63 18.32
N ARG A 403 -0.31 23.79 18.99
CA ARG A 403 -1.34 24.29 19.92
C ARG A 403 -2.62 24.72 19.21
N ASN A 404 -2.51 25.07 17.92
CA ASN A 404 -3.64 25.43 17.08
C ASN A 404 -4.25 24.22 16.37
N ALA A 405 -3.62 23.05 16.45
CA ALA A 405 -4.15 21.84 15.85
C ALA A 405 -5.52 21.52 16.47
N VAL A 406 -6.55 21.42 15.64
CA VAL A 406 -7.85 20.91 16.06
C VAL A 406 -7.65 19.43 16.35
N PRO A 407 -7.82 18.98 17.61
CA PRO A 407 -7.73 17.56 17.91
C PRO A 407 -8.73 16.83 17.03
N GLN A 408 -8.36 15.63 16.55
CA GLN A 408 -9.36 14.71 16.02
C GLN A 408 -10.49 14.64 17.06
N PRO A 409 -11.77 14.79 16.67
CA PRO A 409 -12.85 14.81 17.63
C PRO A 409 -12.73 13.56 18.49
N ALA A 410 -12.35 13.75 19.76
CA ALA A 410 -12.40 12.71 20.74
C ALA A 410 -13.85 12.23 20.74
N TYR A 411 -14.06 10.93 20.63
CA TYR A 411 -15.37 10.32 20.74
C TYR A 411 -16.02 10.78 22.05
N GLY A 412 -16.85 11.82 21.95
CA GLY A 412 -17.54 12.47 23.04
C GLY A 412 -18.89 12.97 22.52
N PRO A 413 -19.92 13.01 23.37
CA PRO A 413 -21.26 13.42 22.95
C PRO A 413 -21.21 14.84 22.38
N SER A 414 -21.72 14.97 21.16
CA SER A 414 -21.68 16.16 20.31
C SER A 414 -22.22 17.42 20.99
N ASP A 415 -21.45 18.51 20.99
CA ASP A 415 -21.94 19.87 21.25
C ASP A 415 -21.98 20.66 19.93
N PRO A 416 -23.06 21.40 19.59
CA PRO A 416 -23.34 21.77 18.21
C PRO A 416 -23.21 23.27 17.95
N GLU A 417 -22.01 23.85 17.93
CA GLU A 417 -21.87 25.23 17.44
C GLU A 417 -20.43 25.53 17.00
N THR A 418 -20.18 25.67 15.68
CA THR A 418 -19.27 26.65 15.02
C THR A 418 -18.86 26.29 13.56
N VAL A 419 -19.40 27.09 12.61
CA VAL A 419 -18.85 27.74 11.38
C VAL A 419 -18.09 26.97 10.26
N ASN A 420 -18.71 26.96 9.07
CA ASN A 420 -18.24 26.66 7.69
C ASN A 420 -16.82 27.09 7.30
N THR A 421 -16.07 26.19 6.63
CA THR A 421 -15.34 26.39 5.34
C THR A 421 -14.70 25.04 4.93
N ALA A 422 -14.74 24.68 3.64
CA ALA A 422 -14.11 23.46 3.11
C ALA A 422 -12.67 23.78 2.63
N PRO A 423 -11.64 23.01 3.00
CA PRO A 423 -10.28 23.25 2.54
C PRO A 423 -10.06 22.64 1.15
N THR A 424 -9.30 23.38 0.34
CA THR A 424 -8.76 22.99 -0.96
C THR A 424 -7.31 22.52 -0.75
N ILE A 425 -6.87 21.54 -1.53
CA ILE A 425 -5.59 20.84 -1.34
C ILE A 425 -4.44 21.61 -2.00
N TYR A 426 -3.29 21.79 -1.33
CA TYR A 426 -2.07 22.43 -1.83
C TYR A 426 -0.85 21.49 -1.64
N VAL A 427 -0.07 21.25 -2.71
CA VAL A 427 1.17 20.43 -2.66
C VAL A 427 2.38 21.28 -3.05
N ARG A 428 3.25 21.63 -2.09
CA ARG A 428 4.38 22.55 -2.31
C ARG A 428 5.63 21.86 -2.87
N ARG A 429 6.06 22.28 -4.08
CA ARG A 429 7.41 22.03 -4.64
C ARG A 429 8.13 23.39 -4.74
N LEU A 430 9.37 23.48 -4.27
CA LEU A 430 10.21 24.66 -4.48
C LEU A 430 11.39 24.29 -5.39
N MET A 431 11.45 24.92 -6.56
CA MET A 431 12.66 24.98 -7.38
C MET A 431 13.40 26.28 -7.05
N ASN A 432 14.74 26.18 -7.01
CA ASN A 432 15.68 27.24 -6.70
C ASN A 432 15.36 28.57 -7.42
N VAL A 433 15.08 29.62 -6.65
CA VAL A 433 15.27 31.00 -7.08
C VAL A 433 16.36 31.58 -6.17
N PRO A 434 17.50 32.07 -6.69
CA PRO A 434 18.52 32.73 -5.89
C PRO A 434 17.99 34.06 -5.33
N PRO A 435 18.61 34.59 -4.26
CA PRO A 435 18.02 35.58 -3.35
C PRO A 435 17.59 36.91 -3.98
#